data_AF-A0A847M9E2-F1
#
_entry.id   AF-A0A847M9E2-F1
#
_cell.length_a   1.000
_cell.length_b   1.000
_cell.length_c   1.000
_cell.angle_alpha   90.00
_cell.angle_beta   90.00
_cell.angle_gamma   90.00
#
_symmetry.space_group_name_H-M   'P 1'
#
loop_
_entity.id
_entity.type
_entity.pdbx_description
1 polymer ?
#
loop_
_entity_poly.entity_id
_entity_poly.type
_entity_poly.pdbx_seq_one_letter_code
_entity_poly.pdbx_strand_id
1 'polypeptide(L)'
;MNRRSTLAVVIACFTVTAFSAISLANGSAASDGLPAPGAAPVVSSPKPNAEVGPSVLVVGKAAKESLIVIYTQVYDLEDPTIKYRPIPGHRHYVNSNGGFSLLVATPRAFFTSKRQLRYEIHVYAVTPSGQQSPHTIIPVLPKQSSRD
;
A
#
# COMPACT_ATOMS: atom_id res chain seq x y z
N MET A 1 40.36 -70.94 -1.55
CA MET A 1 39.00 -70.35 -1.59
C MET A 1 38.74 -69.73 -0.22
N ASN A 2 38.77 -68.39 -0.11
CA ASN A 2 37.57 -67.53 -0.01
C ASN A 2 36.70 -67.92 1.20
N ARG A 3 36.44 -67.13 2.26
CA ARG A 3 36.22 -65.67 2.37
C ARG A 3 36.02 -65.27 3.86
N ARG A 4 36.45 -64.04 4.21
CA ARG A 4 35.79 -62.98 5.03
C ARG A 4 35.44 -63.31 6.50
N SER A 5 36.03 -62.70 7.53
CA SER A 5 36.02 -61.27 7.95
C SER A 5 34.60 -60.70 8.15
N THR A 6 34.12 -60.59 9.40
CA THR A 6 33.10 -59.59 9.76
C THR A 6 33.27 -59.15 11.22
N LEU A 7 33.76 -57.93 11.36
CA LEU A 7 33.92 -57.15 12.58
C LEU A 7 32.54 -56.54 12.91
N ALA A 8 32.03 -56.75 14.12
CA ALA A 8 30.77 -56.15 14.56
C ALA A 8 31.00 -54.67 14.93
N VAL A 9 30.40 -53.78 14.15
CA VAL A 9 30.41 -52.33 14.36
C VAL A 9 29.33 -51.98 15.38
N VAL A 10 29.73 -51.50 16.56
CA VAL A 10 28.84 -50.91 17.57
C VAL A 10 28.66 -49.44 17.23
N ILE A 11 27.49 -49.08 16.70
CA ILE A 11 27.11 -47.69 16.41
C ILE A 11 26.55 -47.07 17.69
N ALA A 12 27.32 -46.18 18.30
CA ALA A 12 26.88 -45.38 19.44
C ALA A 12 25.94 -44.26 18.98
N CYS A 13 24.73 -44.24 19.54
CA CYS A 13 23.72 -43.19 19.35
C CYS A 13 24.15 -41.94 20.13
N PHE A 14 24.43 -40.84 19.42
CA PHE A 14 24.76 -39.54 20.01
C PHE A 14 23.50 -38.66 19.96
N THR A 15 22.87 -38.43 21.11
CA THR A 15 21.76 -37.47 21.23
C THR A 15 22.30 -36.10 21.61
N VAL A 16 22.24 -35.15 20.67
CA VAL A 16 22.58 -33.74 20.91
C VAL A 16 21.35 -33.03 21.49
N THR A 17 21.40 -32.67 22.77
CA THR A 17 20.40 -31.81 23.40
C THR A 17 20.70 -30.35 23.05
N ALA A 18 19.82 -29.73 22.26
CA ALA A 18 19.95 -28.32 21.87
C ALA A 18 19.64 -27.39 23.07
N PHE A 19 20.62 -26.54 23.41
CA PHE A 19 20.45 -25.41 24.33
C PHE A 19 19.55 -24.35 23.68
N SER A 20 18.44 -24.00 24.32
CA SER A 20 17.59 -22.89 23.88
C SER A 20 18.26 -21.56 24.22
N ALA A 21 18.61 -20.78 23.19
CA ALA A 21 19.02 -19.39 23.36
C ALA A 21 17.79 -18.55 23.69
N ILE A 22 17.78 -17.93 24.88
CA ILE A 22 16.84 -16.89 25.28
C ILE A 22 17.15 -15.66 24.41
N SER A 23 16.23 -15.33 23.51
CA SER A 23 16.31 -14.08 22.74
C SER A 23 16.04 -12.92 23.70
N LEU A 24 17.07 -12.11 23.95
CA LEU A 24 16.92 -10.81 24.60
C LEU A 24 15.96 -9.97 23.76
N ALA A 25 14.87 -9.52 24.40
CA ALA A 25 13.93 -8.59 23.83
C ALA A 25 14.67 -7.31 23.44
N ASN A 26 14.98 -7.16 22.15
CA ASN A 26 15.27 -5.86 21.56
C ASN A 26 13.99 -5.04 21.71
N GLY A 27 14.01 -4.10 22.66
CA GLY A 27 13.02 -3.05 22.79
C GLY A 27 12.86 -2.37 21.44
N SER A 28 11.81 -2.76 20.72
CA SER A 28 11.44 -2.11 19.47
C SER A 28 10.84 -0.78 19.88
N ALA A 29 11.67 0.26 19.94
CA ALA A 29 11.17 1.61 19.76
C ALA A 29 10.25 1.56 18.55
N ALA A 30 8.96 1.88 18.74
CA ALA A 30 8.00 1.92 17.65
C ALA A 30 8.62 2.81 16.56
N SER A 31 9.14 2.20 15.51
CA SER A 31 9.52 2.94 14.33
C SER A 31 8.22 3.61 13.90
N ASP A 32 8.20 4.93 13.92
CA ASP A 32 7.19 5.70 13.21
C ASP A 32 7.11 5.08 11.82
N GLY A 33 6.09 4.26 11.57
CA GLY A 33 6.08 3.25 10.49
C GLY A 33 6.06 3.88 9.10
N LEU A 34 7.20 4.46 8.72
CA LEU A 34 7.42 5.11 7.45
C LEU A 34 7.80 4.05 6.42
N PRO A 35 7.18 4.09 5.23
CA PRO A 35 7.60 3.25 4.12
C PRO A 35 9.08 3.48 3.79
N ALA A 36 9.77 2.40 3.39
CA ALA A 36 11.12 2.51 2.87
C ALA A 36 11.15 3.38 1.59
N PRO A 37 12.28 4.02 1.24
CA PRO A 37 12.43 4.71 -0.03
C PRO A 37 12.08 3.80 -1.21
N GLY A 38 11.23 4.30 -2.12
CA GLY A 38 10.74 3.53 -3.27
C GLY A 38 9.58 2.56 -2.96
N ALA A 39 9.23 2.35 -1.70
CA ALA A 39 8.03 1.59 -1.33
C ALA A 39 6.76 2.42 -1.58
N ALA A 40 5.63 1.72 -1.76
CA ALA A 40 4.34 2.36 -1.93
C ALA A 40 3.95 3.18 -0.69
N PRO A 41 3.32 4.37 -0.85
CA PRO A 41 2.80 5.16 0.27
C PRO A 41 1.74 4.40 1.08
N VAL A 42 1.75 4.53 2.40
CA VAL A 42 0.71 3.94 3.26
C VAL A 42 -0.39 4.98 3.46
N VAL A 43 -1.55 4.74 2.87
CA VAL A 43 -2.73 5.62 2.98
C VAL A 43 -3.63 5.13 4.11
N SER A 44 -3.91 6.01 5.08
CA SER A 44 -4.77 5.71 6.21
C SER A 44 -6.23 6.10 5.97
N SER A 45 -6.46 7.11 5.14
CA SER A 45 -7.78 7.62 4.72
C SER A 45 -7.73 8.14 3.27
N PRO A 46 -8.80 7.96 2.47
CA PRO A 46 -10.01 7.19 2.77
C PRO A 46 -9.73 5.69 2.87
N LYS A 47 -10.67 4.94 3.45
CA LYS A 47 -10.64 3.47 3.43
C LYS A 47 -11.17 2.96 2.09
N PRO A 48 -10.76 1.74 1.65
CA PRO A 48 -11.38 1.10 0.49
C PRO A 48 -12.90 1.04 0.63
N ASN A 49 -13.60 1.32 -0.46
CA ASN A 49 -15.05 1.40 -0.60
C ASN A 49 -15.73 2.48 0.26
N ALA A 50 -14.97 3.44 0.81
CA ALA A 50 -15.57 4.58 1.50
C ALA A 50 -16.42 5.41 0.52
N GLU A 51 -17.56 5.91 1.00
CA GLU A 51 -18.36 6.89 0.28
C GLU A 51 -17.71 8.28 0.38
N VAL A 52 -17.47 8.91 -0.78
CA VAL A 52 -16.80 10.20 -0.88
C VAL A 52 -17.67 11.24 -1.56
N GLY A 53 -17.58 12.48 -1.08
CA GLY A 53 -18.21 13.62 -1.73
C GLY A 53 -17.49 14.04 -3.02
N PRO A 54 -17.72 15.28 -3.50
CA PRO A 54 -16.98 15.85 -4.62
C PRO A 54 -15.47 15.98 -4.39
N SER A 55 -15.04 15.91 -3.14
CA SER A 55 -13.64 15.89 -2.74
C SER A 55 -13.46 15.02 -1.50
N VAL A 56 -12.26 14.48 -1.32
CA VAL A 56 -11.91 13.61 -0.18
C VAL A 56 -10.52 13.94 0.34
N LEU A 57 -10.38 13.95 1.66
CA LEU A 57 -9.09 14.12 2.31
C LEU A 57 -8.31 12.81 2.27
N VAL A 58 -7.20 12.80 1.54
CA VAL A 58 -6.27 11.68 1.47
C VAL A 58 -5.16 11.91 2.49
N VAL A 59 -5.06 11.02 3.46
CA VAL A 59 -4.08 11.07 4.56
C VAL A 59 -3.20 9.84 4.49
N GLY A 60 -1.91 10.02 4.63
CA GLY A 60 -0.98 8.90 4.60
C GLY A 60 0.44 9.24 5.03
N LYS A 61 1.30 8.24 4.90
CA LYS A 61 2.73 8.30 5.16
C LYS A 61 3.51 7.79 3.95
N ALA A 62 4.69 8.35 3.73
CA ALA A 62 5.65 7.89 2.72
C ALA A 62 7.08 8.16 3.18
N ALA A 63 8.05 7.66 2.42
CA ALA A 63 9.45 7.95 2.69
C ALA A 63 9.70 9.47 2.71
N LYS A 64 10.58 9.91 3.63
CA LYS A 64 10.97 11.33 3.73
C LYS A 64 11.57 11.81 2.40
N GLU A 65 11.48 13.12 2.17
CA GLU A 65 12.02 13.80 0.98
C GLU A 65 11.45 13.32 -0.36
N SER A 66 10.41 12.47 -0.33
CA SER A 66 9.74 12.00 -1.53
C SER A 66 8.68 13.02 -1.97
N LEU A 67 8.42 13.06 -3.28
CA LEU A 67 7.29 13.79 -3.85
C LEU A 67 6.10 12.83 -3.97
N ILE A 68 5.02 13.11 -3.26
CA ILE A 68 3.75 12.38 -3.42
C ILE A 68 3.00 12.92 -4.62
N VAL A 69 2.50 11.99 -5.43
CA VAL A 69 1.60 12.27 -6.54
C VAL A 69 0.29 11.52 -6.31
N ILE A 70 -0.81 12.27 -6.38
CA ILE A 70 -2.16 11.74 -6.24
C ILE A 70 -2.98 12.10 -7.48
N TYR A 71 -3.70 11.13 -8.03
CA TYR A 71 -4.71 11.36 -9.05
C TYR A 71 -5.89 10.41 -8.85
N THR A 72 -7.05 10.79 -9.38
CA THR A 72 -8.26 9.96 -9.32
C THR A 72 -8.50 9.37 -10.69
N GLN A 73 -8.54 8.05 -10.77
CA GLN A 73 -9.00 7.34 -11.94
C GLN A 73 -10.52 7.10 -11.83
N VAL A 74 -11.24 7.35 -12.92
CA VAL A 74 -12.69 7.22 -12.96
C VAL A 74 -13.08 6.07 -13.89
N TYR A 75 -14.03 5.27 -13.43
CA TYR A 75 -14.62 4.14 -14.15
C TYR A 75 -16.14 4.25 -14.14
N ASP A 76 -16.77 3.62 -15.12
CA ASP A 76 -18.19 3.29 -15.06
C ASP A 76 -18.40 2.22 -13.96
N LEU A 77 -19.47 2.35 -13.16
CA LEU A 77 -19.76 1.40 -12.09
C LEU A 77 -20.34 0.09 -12.62
N GLU A 78 -21.12 0.14 -13.70
CA GLU A 78 -21.78 -1.03 -14.30
C GLU A 78 -20.79 -1.80 -15.19
N ASP A 79 -19.91 -1.09 -15.90
CA ASP A 79 -18.86 -1.68 -16.74
C ASP A 79 -17.47 -1.13 -16.38
N PRO A 80 -16.71 -1.80 -15.49
CA PRO A 80 -15.39 -1.32 -15.06
C PRO A 80 -14.33 -1.36 -16.18
N THR A 81 -14.63 -1.90 -17.36
CA THR A 81 -13.74 -1.80 -18.53
C THR A 81 -13.79 -0.40 -19.16
N ILE A 82 -14.88 0.34 -18.94
CA ILE A 82 -15.02 1.72 -19.38
C ILE A 82 -14.27 2.63 -18.41
N LYS A 83 -13.10 3.07 -18.87
CA LYS A 83 -12.20 3.96 -18.14
C LYS A 83 -12.29 5.38 -18.69
N TYR A 84 -12.63 6.34 -17.85
CA TYR A 84 -12.62 7.76 -18.20
C TYR A 84 -11.22 8.37 -18.03
N ARG A 85 -11.05 9.64 -18.41
CA ARG A 85 -9.77 10.34 -18.24
C ARG A 85 -9.40 10.43 -16.75
N PRO A 86 -8.12 10.20 -16.38
CA PRO A 86 -7.66 10.46 -15.03
C PRO A 86 -7.83 11.94 -14.69
N ILE A 87 -8.19 12.20 -13.45
CA ILE A 87 -8.40 13.54 -12.91
C ILE A 87 -7.17 13.89 -12.10
N PRO A 88 -6.38 14.90 -12.53
CA PRO A 88 -5.19 15.30 -11.80
C PRO A 88 -5.56 15.71 -10.37
N GLY A 89 -4.82 15.19 -9.39
CA GLY A 89 -4.89 15.63 -8.01
C GLY A 89 -3.69 16.51 -7.67
N HIS A 90 -2.89 16.07 -6.70
CA HIS A 90 -1.80 16.85 -6.14
C HIS A 90 -0.42 16.29 -6.45
N ARG A 91 0.56 17.18 -6.49
CA ARG A 91 1.99 16.88 -6.33
C ARG A 91 2.50 17.64 -5.11
N HIS A 92 3.01 16.94 -4.11
CA HIS A 92 3.37 17.55 -2.84
C HIS A 92 4.53 16.81 -2.19
N TYR A 93 5.56 17.53 -1.75
CA TYR A 93 6.62 16.92 -0.97
C TYR A 93 6.07 16.47 0.37
N VAL A 94 6.45 15.27 0.80
CA VAL A 94 6.06 14.76 2.10
C VAL A 94 6.61 15.69 3.20
N ASN A 95 5.84 15.88 4.28
CA ASN A 95 6.30 16.66 5.42
C ASN A 95 7.57 16.04 6.05
N SER A 96 8.28 16.81 6.87
CA SER A 96 9.51 16.36 7.56
C SER A 96 9.29 15.10 8.43
N ASN A 97 8.07 14.90 8.93
CA ASN A 97 7.66 13.72 9.69
C ASN A 97 7.25 12.52 8.82
N GLY A 98 7.33 12.63 7.49
CA GLY A 98 6.95 11.56 6.56
C GLY A 98 5.44 11.45 6.29
N GLY A 99 4.62 12.37 6.81
CA GLY A 99 3.17 12.41 6.59
C GLY A 99 2.72 13.34 5.47
N PHE A 100 1.53 13.10 4.94
CA PHE A 100 0.83 14.01 4.03
C PHE A 100 -0.69 13.98 4.28
N SER A 101 -1.35 15.10 3.97
CA SER A 101 -2.81 15.27 4.08
C SER A 101 -3.26 16.23 2.99
N LEU A 102 -3.93 15.72 1.96
CA LEU A 102 -4.24 16.46 0.73
C LEU A 102 -5.69 16.24 0.32
N LEU A 103 -6.40 17.32 0.02
CA LEU A 103 -7.79 17.26 -0.42
C LEU A 103 -7.84 16.98 -1.93
N VAL A 104 -8.26 15.79 -2.34
CA VAL A 104 -8.25 15.35 -3.73
C VAL A 104 -9.64 15.42 -4.32
N ALA A 105 -9.73 15.87 -5.58
CA ALA A 105 -10.99 15.91 -6.30
C ALA A 105 -11.48 14.49 -6.65
N THR A 106 -12.74 14.24 -6.31
CA THR A 106 -13.54 13.08 -6.71
C THR A 106 -14.83 13.62 -7.34
N PRO A 107 -14.70 14.30 -8.50
CA PRO A 107 -15.78 15.13 -9.00
C PRO A 107 -16.99 14.27 -9.34
N ARG A 108 -18.17 14.82 -9.07
CA ARG A 108 -19.42 14.32 -9.64
C ARG A 108 -19.31 14.50 -11.14
N ALA A 109 -18.97 13.44 -11.84
CA ALA A 109 -18.86 13.53 -13.27
C ALA A 109 -20.29 13.64 -13.84
N PHE A 110 -20.70 14.86 -14.16
CA PHE A 110 -21.87 15.15 -14.98
C PHE A 110 -21.60 14.80 -16.46
N PHE A 111 -20.85 13.73 -16.73
CA PHE A 111 -20.52 13.29 -18.08
C PHE A 111 -21.74 12.63 -18.71
N THR A 112 -22.81 13.39 -18.96
CA THR A 112 -23.96 13.08 -19.85
C THR A 112 -24.65 11.71 -19.71
N SER A 113 -24.19 10.86 -18.79
CA SER A 113 -24.59 9.48 -18.62
C SER A 113 -25.31 9.41 -17.29
N LYS A 114 -26.48 8.76 -17.29
CA LYS A 114 -27.21 8.41 -16.08
C LYS A 114 -26.48 7.33 -15.26
N ARG A 115 -25.25 6.99 -15.63
CA ARG A 115 -24.52 5.84 -15.12
C ARG A 115 -23.78 6.23 -13.86
N GLN A 116 -23.84 5.33 -12.89
CA GLN A 116 -23.11 5.49 -11.65
C GLN A 116 -21.62 5.32 -11.92
N LEU A 117 -20.78 5.98 -11.13
CA LEU A 117 -19.33 5.99 -11.32
C LEU A 117 -18.65 5.28 -10.16
N ARG A 118 -17.48 4.71 -10.44
CA ARG A 118 -16.55 4.17 -9.45
C ARG A 118 -15.23 4.92 -9.57
N TYR A 119 -14.62 5.25 -8.44
CA TYR A 119 -13.33 5.95 -8.43
C TYR A 119 -12.24 5.06 -7.83
N GLU A 120 -11.03 5.20 -8.36
CA GLU A 120 -9.81 4.68 -7.76
C GLU A 120 -8.88 5.86 -7.51
N ILE A 121 -8.52 6.10 -6.26
CA ILE A 121 -7.52 7.11 -5.90
C ILE A 121 -6.16 6.42 -5.97
N HIS A 122 -5.29 6.89 -6.84
CA HIS A 122 -3.93 6.39 -6.98
C HIS A 122 -2.97 7.32 -6.27
N VAL A 123 -2.17 6.76 -5.36
CA VAL A 123 -1.13 7.48 -4.62
C VAL A 123 0.20 6.79 -4.84
N TYR A 124 1.19 7.51 -5.35
CA TYR A 124 2.56 6.99 -5.48
C TYR A 124 3.57 8.06 -5.04
N ALA A 125 4.76 7.61 -4.67
CA ALA A 125 5.88 8.46 -4.33
C ALA A 125 6.87 8.50 -5.49
N VAL A 126 7.54 9.63 -5.65
CA VAL A 126 8.73 9.79 -6.49
C VAL A 126 9.91 10.08 -5.56
N THR A 127 10.95 9.26 -5.63
CA THR A 127 12.17 9.44 -4.84
C THR A 127 12.94 10.69 -5.29
N PRO A 128 13.91 11.19 -4.50
CA PRO A 128 14.80 12.26 -4.94
C PRO A 128 15.58 11.93 -6.23
N SER A 129 15.83 10.63 -6.49
CA SER A 129 16.44 10.15 -7.73
C SER A 129 15.48 10.09 -8.93
N GLY A 130 14.23 10.51 -8.77
CA GLY A 130 13.20 10.51 -9.81
C GLY A 130 12.53 9.16 -10.05
N GLN A 131 12.79 8.16 -9.21
CA GLN A 131 12.19 6.83 -9.35
C GLN A 131 10.78 6.79 -8.75
N GLN A 132 9.85 6.22 -9.49
CA GLN A 132 8.47 6.08 -9.08
C GLN A 132 8.25 4.79 -8.27
N SER A 133 7.58 4.90 -7.13
CA SER A 133 7.15 3.76 -6.33
C SER A 133 5.96 3.03 -6.99
N PRO A 134 5.64 1.80 -6.55
CA PRO A 134 4.33 1.22 -6.80
C PRO A 134 3.21 2.12 -6.27
N HIS A 135 2.01 1.97 -6.85
CA HIS A 135 0.84 2.75 -6.45
C HIS A 135 0.12 2.07 -5.30
N THR A 136 -0.31 2.88 -4.34
CA THR A 136 -1.39 2.53 -3.42
C THR A 136 -2.70 2.97 -4.06
N ILE A 137 -3.59 2.01 -4.30
CA ILE A 137 -4.86 2.24 -4.97
C ILE A 137 -5.97 2.11 -3.94
N ILE A 138 -6.76 3.16 -3.77
CA ILE A 138 -7.93 3.17 -2.89
C ILE A 138 -9.19 3.24 -3.74
N PRO A 139 -9.92 2.14 -3.93
CA PRO A 139 -11.24 2.20 -4.54
C PRO A 139 -12.19 2.95 -3.60
N VAL A 140 -12.96 3.90 -4.12
CA VAL A 140 -13.96 4.66 -3.37
C VAL A 140 -15.24 4.81 -4.19
N LEU A 141 -16.36 5.02 -3.49
CA LEU A 141 -17.68 5.15 -4.09
C LEU A 141 -18.17 6.59 -4.00
N PRO A 142 -18.85 7.15 -5.02
CA PRO A 142 -19.50 8.44 -4.89
C PRO A 142 -20.61 8.35 -3.84
N LYS A 143 -20.63 9.28 -2.88
CA LYS A 143 -21.76 9.45 -1.97
C LYS A 143 -23.00 9.77 -2.80
N GLN A 144 -24.01 8.91 -2.74
CA GLN A 144 -25.29 9.15 -3.38
C GLN A 144 -25.94 10.36 -2.72
N SER A 145 -26.32 11.35 -3.53
CA SER A 145 -27.14 12.46 -3.04
C SER A 145 -28.55 11.94 -2.92
N SER A 146 -29.07 11.72 -1.70
CA SER A 146 -30.53 11.69 -1.55
C SER A 146 -31.03 13.06 -2.00
N ARG A 147 -31.83 13.06 -3.07
CA ARG A 147 -32.67 14.22 -3.40
C ARG A 147 -33.94 14.01 -2.60
N ASP A 148 -33.96 14.56 -1.40
CA ASP A 148 -35.20 14.89 -0.71
C ASP A 148 -35.54 16.36 -1.02
#